data_AF-A0A7Y5MTG6-F1
#
_entry.id   AF-A0A7Y5MTG6-F1
#
_cell.length_a   1.000
_cell.length_b   1.000
_cell.length_c   1.000
_cell.angle_alpha   90.00
_cell.angle_beta   90.00
_cell.angle_gamma   90.00
#
_symmetry.space_group_name_H-M   'P 1'
#
loop_
_entity.id
_entity.type
_entity.pdbx_description
1 polymer ?
#
loop_
_entity_poly.entity_id
_entity_poly.type
_entity_poly.pdbx_seq_one_letter_code
_entity_poly.pdbx_strand_id
1 'polypeptide(L)' 'MHTVGYYHKNADELLVAGYAAKDNLKLLAGNTFAGVLPMGQGKVVFLVDNVQFRMFWRGPSRMMQNAVMVLPGF' A
#
# COMPACT_ATOMS: atom_id res chain seq x y z
N MET A 1 -4.27 3.85 13.40
CA MET A 1 -3.90 3.42 12.02
C MET A 1 -2.55 2.71 12.11
N HIS A 2 -2.44 1.50 11.58
CA HIS A 2 -1.21 0.73 11.53
C HIS A 2 -0.67 0.73 10.10
N THR A 3 0.57 1.20 9.93
CA THR A 3 1.29 1.10 8.67
C THR A 3 1.80 -0.32 8.48
N VAL A 4 1.41 -0.97 7.39
CA VAL A 4 1.85 -2.33 7.04
C VAL A 4 2.72 -2.36 5.78
N GLY A 5 2.75 -1.25 5.03
CA GLY A 5 3.67 -1.00 3.93
C GLY A 5 3.99 0.48 3.80
N TYR A 6 5.27 0.82 3.65
CA TYR A 6 5.75 2.18 3.51
C TYR A 6 6.86 2.25 2.45
N TYR A 7 7.00 3.43 1.84
CA TYR A 7 8.07 3.70 0.90
C TYR A 7 9.40 3.91 1.61
N HIS A 8 10.51 3.67 0.91
CA HIS A 8 11.84 3.91 1.46
C HIS A 8 11.98 5.36 1.98
N LYS A 9 12.78 5.58 3.03
CA LYS A 9 12.90 6.93 3.62
C LYS A 9 13.73 7.88 2.76
N ASN A 10 14.70 7.33 2.03
CA ASN A 10 15.48 8.07 1.05
C ASN A 10 14.74 8.08 -0.29
N ALA A 11 14.43 9.28 -0.80
CA ALA A 11 13.74 9.50 -2.06
C ALA A 11 14.49 8.95 -3.28
N ASP A 12 15.83 8.93 -3.22
CA ASP A 12 16.67 8.42 -4.32
C ASP A 12 16.74 6.89 -4.36
N GLU A 13 16.31 6.23 -3.28
CA GLU A 13 16.24 4.77 -3.15
C GLU A 13 14.79 4.25 -3.23
N LEU A 14 13.82 5.13 -3.52
CA LEU A 14 12.42 4.74 -3.68
C LEU A 14 12.25 3.88 -4.94
N LEU A 15 11.80 2.64 -4.74
CA LEU A 15 11.42 1.75 -5.84
C LEU A 15 9.95 1.99 -6.22
N VAL A 16 9.71 2.95 -7.11
CA VAL A 16 8.38 3.22 -7.70
C VAL A 16 8.39 2.79 -9.15
N ALA A 17 7.35 2.09 -9.59
CA ALA A 17 7.21 1.72 -10.99
C ALA A 17 6.79 2.92 -11.84
N GLY A 18 7.48 3.14 -12.95
CA GLY A 18 7.19 4.23 -13.89
C GLY A 18 7.89 5.56 -13.55
N TYR A 19 7.51 6.61 -14.26
CA TYR A 19 8.07 7.95 -14.05
C TYR A 19 7.32 8.69 -12.93
N ALA A 20 8.06 9.20 -11.96
CA ALA A 20 7.57 10.15 -10.98
C ALA A 20 8.50 11.37 -10.94
N ALA A 21 7.93 12.56 -10.92
CA ALA A 21 8.72 13.79 -10.74
C ALA A 21 9.46 13.75 -9.40
N LYS A 22 10.65 14.37 -9.33
CA LYS A 22 11.47 14.40 -8.11
C LYS A 22 10.72 14.92 -6.88
N ASP A 23 9.85 15.90 -7.06
CA ASP A 23 9.06 16.45 -5.96
C ASP A 23 8.03 15.45 -5.44
N ASN A 24 7.44 14.64 -6.32
CA ASN A 24 6.54 13.55 -5.90
C ASN A 24 7.31 12.47 -5.14
N LEU A 25 8.52 12.11 -5.57
CA LEU A 25 9.35 11.13 -4.85
C LEU A 25 9.69 11.60 -3.43
N LYS A 26 10.00 12.89 -3.26
CA LYS A 26 10.21 13.49 -1.94
C LYS A 26 8.96 13.45 -1.07
N LEU A 27 7.78 13.71 -1.66
CA LEU A 27 6.50 13.62 -0.96
C LEU A 27 6.14 12.18 -0.57
N LEU A 28 6.55 11.18 -1.35
CA LEU A 28 6.28 9.77 -1.05
C LEU A 28 7.27 9.18 -0.05
N ALA A 29 8.49 9.72 0.04
CA ALA A 29 9.55 9.18 0.88
C ALA A 29 9.13 9.03 2.34
N GLY A 30 9.29 7.81 2.87
CA GLY A 30 8.91 7.46 4.24
C GLY A 30 7.40 7.38 4.52
N ASN A 31 6.54 7.68 3.54
CA ASN A 31 5.09 7.64 3.70
C ASN A 31 4.50 6.24 3.50
N THR A 32 3.30 6.06 4.04
CA THR A 32 2.57 4.79 4.02
C THR A 32 1.89 4.58 2.67
N PHE A 33 2.05 3.40 2.07
CA PHE A 33 1.29 2.99 0.87
C PHE A 33 0.25 1.91 1.15
N ALA A 34 0.38 1.20 2.28
CA ALA A 34 -0.57 0.21 2.75
C ALA A 34 -0.78 0.34 4.26
N GLY A 35 -2.03 0.51 4.69
CA GLY A 35 -2.37 0.73 6.09
C GLY A 35 -3.65 0.03 6.50
N VAL A 36 -3.75 -0.30 7.79
CA VAL A 36 -4.93 -0.91 8.40
C VAL A 36 -5.43 -0.03 9.54
N LEU A 37 -6.68 0.37 9.50
CA LEU A 37 -7.33 1.18 10.53
C LEU A 37 -8.38 0.33 11.25
N PRO A 38 -8.24 0.04 12.56
CA PRO A 38 -9.33 -0.58 13.31
C PRO A 38 -10.53 0.38 13.38
N MET A 39 -11.73 -0.14 13.16
CA MET A 39 -12.98 0.63 13.16
C MET A 39 -14.11 -0.22 13.74
N GLY A 40 -14.53 0.09 14.96
CA GLY A 40 -15.49 -0.73 15.70
C GLY A 40 -14.99 -2.16 15.88
N GLN A 41 -15.82 -3.15 15.51
CA GLN A 41 -15.47 -4.57 15.51
C GLN A 41 -14.78 -5.03 14.21
N GLY A 42 -14.40 -4.10 13.33
CA GLY A 42 -13.80 -4.41 12.04
C GLY A 42 -12.55 -3.59 11.75
N LYS A 43 -12.08 -3.68 10.50
CA LYS A 43 -10.86 -3.00 10.03
C LYS A 43 -11.10 -2.43 8.64
N VAL A 44 -10.55 -1.25 8.38
CA VAL A 44 -10.48 -0.62 7.06
C VAL A 44 -9.06 -0.76 6.53
N VAL A 45 -8.91 -1.33 5.34
CA VAL A 45 -7.62 -1.51 4.67
C VAL A 45 -7.47 -0.49 3.56
N PHE A 46 -6.40 0.29 3.62
CA PHE A 46 -6.04 1.29 2.62
C PHE A 46 -4.88 0.78 1.79
N LEU A 47 -5.03 0.86 0.47
CA LEU A 47 -3.99 0.60 -0.53
C LEU A 47 -3.97 1.80 -1.47
N VAL A 48 -2.82 2.46 -1.61
CA VAL A 48 -2.68 3.64 -2.47
C VAL A 48 -2.78 3.26 -3.95
N ASP A 49 -2.29 2.08 -4.30
CA ASP A 49 -2.20 1.61 -5.68
C ASP A 49 -3.36 0.69 -6.07
N ASN A 50 -3.67 0.63 -7.37
CA ASN A 50 -4.72 -0.27 -7.86
C ASN A 50 -4.15 -1.69 -8.04
N VAL A 51 -4.24 -2.49 -6.96
CA VAL A 51 -3.73 -3.86 -6.92
C VAL A 51 -4.42 -4.85 -7.88
N GLN A 52 -5.50 -4.43 -8.56
CA GLN A 52 -6.22 -5.24 -9.56
C GLN A 52 -6.07 -4.70 -10.99
N PHE A 53 -5.25 -3.66 -11.22
CA PHE A 53 -5.20 -2.99 -12.51
C PHE A 53 -4.87 -3.97 -13.65
N ARG A 54 -5.87 -4.20 -14.50
CA ARG A 54 -5.80 -5.03 -15.73
C ARG A 54 -5.26 -6.46 -15.53
N MET A 55 -5.29 -6.99 -14.30
CA MET A 55 -4.70 -8.29 -13.95
C MET A 55 -3.23 -8.49 -14.38
N PHE A 56 -2.50 -7.42 -14.74
CA PHE A 56 -1.10 -7.51 -15.14
C PHE A 56 -0.22 -8.05 -14.01
N TRP A 57 -0.63 -7.81 -12.75
CA TRP A 57 0.14 -8.17 -11.58
C TRP A 57 -0.58 -9.22 -10.72
N ARG A 58 -0.25 -10.50 -10.94
CA ARG A 58 -0.70 -11.62 -10.09
C ARG A 58 -0.21 -11.51 -8.63
N GLY A 59 0.87 -10.78 -8.39
CA GLY A 59 1.43 -10.57 -7.05
C GLY A 59 0.55 -9.66 -6.17
N PRO A 60 0.39 -8.37 -6.54
CA PRO A 60 -0.45 -7.39 -5.84
C PRO A 60 -1.90 -7.83 -5.64
N SER A 61 -2.49 -8.62 -6.55
CA SER A 61 -3.87 -9.09 -6.38
C SER A 61 -4.07 -9.91 -5.09
N ARG A 62 -3.01 -10.55 -4.58
CA ARG A 62 -3.01 -11.25 -3.28
C ARG A 62 -3.15 -10.30 -2.09
N MET A 63 -2.76 -9.03 -2.21
CA MET A 63 -2.96 -8.05 -1.14
C MET A 63 -4.45 -7.84 -0.85
N MET A 64 -5.28 -7.75 -1.91
CA MET A 64 -6.74 -7.66 -1.78
C MET A 64 -7.31 -8.95 -1.15
N GLN A 65 -6.90 -10.12 -1.64
CA GLN A 65 -7.39 -11.40 -1.12
C GLN A 65 -7.02 -11.57 0.37
N ASN A 66 -5.79 -11.24 0.75
CA ASN A 66 -5.35 -11.31 2.14
C ASN A 66 -6.10 -10.30 3.02
N ALA A 67 -6.40 -9.11 2.49
CA ALA A 67 -7.16 -8.10 3.23
C ALA A 67 -8.57 -8.58 3.59
N VAL A 68 -9.20 -9.38 2.73
CA VAL A 68 -10.56 -9.91 2.96
C VAL A 68 -10.53 -11.23 3.73
N MET A 69 -9.61 -12.14 3.41
CA MET A 69 -9.68 -13.53 3.86
C MET A 69 -8.76 -13.86 5.04
N VAL A 70 -7.66 -13.10 5.22
CA VAL A 70 -6.60 -13.44 6.19
C VAL A 70 -6.55 -12.46 7.36
N LEU A 71 -6.86 -11.17 7.13
CA LEU A 71 -6.92 -10.20 8.23
C LEU A 71 -8.02 -10.59 9.23
N PRO A 72 -7.70 -10.81 10.51
CA PRO A 72 -8.72 -11.15 11.50
C PRO A 72 -9.71 -10.00 11.63
N GLY A 73 -11.01 -10.30 11.56
CA GLY A 73 -12.07 -9.32 11.76
C GLY A 73 -12.16 -8.85 13.21
N PHE A 74 -11.89 -9.77 14.16
CA PHE A 74 -12.03 -9.61 15.61
C PHE A 74 -10.95 -10.43 16.33
#